data_AF-A0A520WSK3-F1
#
_entry.id   AF-A0A520WSK3-F1
#
_cell.length_a   1.000
_cell.length_b   1.000
_cell.length_c   1.000
_cell.angle_alpha   90.00
_cell.angle_beta   90.00
_cell.angle_gamma   90.00
#
_symmetry.space_group_name_H-M   'P 1'
#
loop_
_entity.id
_entity.type
_entity.pdbx_description
1 polymer ?
#
loop_
_entity_poly.entity_id
_entity_poly.type
_entity_poly.pdbx_seq_one_letter_code
_entity_poly.pdbx_strand_id
1 'polypeptide(L)'
;MEIAINKVHNQDVDSNAAADSKPGSVSTIESAPSVRFAIVAKTITQVVASCGLEVPGFKSPPRSGDVDRTVRRLSRGSIVAVRIKDRPFEAVIADMIDGVVLCNDMSTEKAGKLRNLLWSAATQTGRQQKPISRVKRTVLVHHPTVGDNIEAA
;
A
#
# COMPACT_ATOMS: atom_id res chain seq x y z
N MET A 1 54.52 19.46 -23.30
CA MET A 1 54.35 20.74 -24.00
C MET A 1 53.03 20.62 -24.75
N GLU A 2 51.95 21.32 -24.43
CA GLU A 2 51.73 22.53 -23.66
C GLU A 2 50.26 22.50 -23.17
N ILE A 3 50.02 23.08 -22.01
CA ILE A 3 48.75 23.11 -21.29
C ILE A 3 48.21 24.53 -21.42
N ALA A 4 46.95 24.71 -21.80
CA ALA A 4 46.21 25.97 -21.63
C ALA A 4 44.73 25.63 -21.37
N ILE A 5 44.34 25.32 -20.13
CA ILE A 5 43.62 26.22 -19.20
C ILE A 5 42.95 27.45 -19.83
N ASN A 6 41.61 27.48 -19.77
CA ASN A 6 40.88 28.70 -19.46
C ASN A 6 39.75 28.40 -18.46
N LYS A 7 39.84 29.10 -17.33
CA LYS A 7 39.01 29.04 -16.13
C LYS A 7 38.41 30.44 -15.95
N VAL A 8 37.08 30.53 -15.89
CA VAL A 8 36.30 31.58 -15.17
C VAL A 8 34.98 30.89 -14.80
N HIS A 9 34.78 30.30 -13.61
CA HIS A 9 34.44 30.92 -12.32
C HIS A 9 33.35 32.00 -12.39
N ASN A 10 32.11 31.62 -12.06
CA ASN A 10 31.42 32.30 -10.96
C ASN A 10 30.53 31.31 -10.19
N GLN A 11 30.82 31.19 -8.90
CA GLN A 11 29.94 30.63 -7.89
C GLN A 11 29.02 31.75 -7.41
N ASP A 12 27.75 31.46 -7.20
CA ASP A 12 26.93 32.14 -6.19
C ASP A 12 25.83 31.13 -5.79
N VAL A 13 26.11 30.37 -4.72
CA VAL A 13 25.56 30.51 -3.36
C VAL A 13 24.11 30.05 -3.22
N ASP A 14 24.00 28.93 -2.50
CA ASP A 14 23.00 28.61 -1.50
C ASP A 14 21.63 29.30 -1.61
N SER A 15 20.62 28.50 -1.89
CA SER A 15 19.41 28.51 -1.07
C SER A 15 18.69 27.18 -1.18
N ASN A 16 18.75 26.42 -0.09
CA ASN A 16 17.82 25.36 0.27
C ASN A 16 16.38 25.80 -0.03
N ALA A 17 15.86 25.44 -1.21
CA ALA A 17 14.43 25.43 -1.45
C ALA A 17 13.90 24.15 -0.83
N ALA A 18 13.50 24.28 0.44
CA ALA A 18 12.83 23.29 1.24
C ALA A 18 11.86 22.47 0.37
N ALA A 19 12.17 21.18 0.21
CA ALA A 19 11.18 20.21 -0.22
C ALA A 19 10.06 20.26 0.82
N ASP A 20 8.98 20.99 0.51
CA ASP A 20 7.71 20.97 1.23
C ASP A 20 7.12 19.57 1.07
N SER A 21 7.75 18.63 1.77
CA SER A 21 7.33 17.26 1.92
C SER A 21 6.20 17.28 2.92
N LYS A 22 5.03 17.79 2.50
CA LYS A 22 3.81 17.71 3.29
C LYS A 22 3.60 16.22 3.60
N PRO A 23 3.76 15.78 4.86
CA PRO A 23 3.61 14.38 5.21
C PRO A 23 2.12 14.04 5.11
N GLY A 24 1.70 13.56 3.93
CA GLY A 24 0.30 13.26 3.65
C GLY A 24 -0.18 13.51 2.21
N SER A 25 0.71 13.71 1.22
CA SER A 25 0.27 13.78 -0.18
C SER A 25 -0.14 12.40 -0.71
N VAL A 26 -1.30 12.33 -1.36
CA VAL A 26 -1.89 11.10 -1.94
C VAL A 26 -0.99 10.48 -3.02
N SER A 27 -0.17 11.29 -3.69
CA SER A 27 0.84 10.82 -4.66
C SER A 27 1.90 9.89 -4.05
N THR A 28 2.17 9.97 -2.75
CA THR A 28 3.11 9.06 -2.07
C THR A 28 2.54 7.64 -1.89
N ILE A 29 1.22 7.47 -1.93
CA ILE A 29 0.55 6.16 -1.80
C ILE A 29 0.85 5.27 -3.00
N GLU A 30 1.00 5.84 -4.21
CA GLU A 30 1.37 5.09 -5.41
C GLU A 30 2.78 4.47 -5.30
N SER A 31 3.68 5.13 -4.58
CA SER A 31 5.04 4.68 -4.29
C SER A 31 5.18 3.81 -3.02
N ALA A 32 4.08 3.44 -2.36
CA ALA A 32 4.09 2.61 -1.15
C ALA A 32 3.49 1.21 -1.43
N PRO A 33 4.30 0.20 -1.82
CA PRO A 33 3.83 -1.14 -2.18
C PRO A 33 2.94 -1.80 -1.12
N SER A 34 3.27 -1.61 0.17
CA SER A 34 2.49 -2.15 1.29
C SER A 34 1.10 -1.53 1.41
N VAL A 35 0.95 -0.23 1.13
CA VAL A 35 -0.34 0.46 1.19
C VAL A 35 -1.20 0.02 0.02
N ARG A 36 -0.64 -0.02 -1.19
CA ARG A 36 -1.34 -0.55 -2.37
C ARG A 36 -1.81 -1.98 -2.15
N PHE A 37 -0.95 -2.83 -1.60
CA PHE A 37 -1.29 -4.20 -1.23
C PHE A 37 -2.49 -4.26 -0.26
N ALA A 38 -2.46 -3.47 0.82
CA ALA A 38 -3.55 -3.45 1.80
C ALA A 38 -4.88 -2.97 1.20
N ILE A 39 -4.85 -1.97 0.32
CA ILE A 39 -6.03 -1.47 -0.39
C ILE A 39 -6.64 -2.57 -1.28
N VAL A 40 -5.82 -3.23 -2.10
CA VAL A 40 -6.27 -4.34 -2.95
C VAL A 40 -6.80 -5.51 -2.12
N ALA A 41 -6.11 -5.88 -1.04
CA ALA A 41 -6.53 -6.96 -0.14
C ALA A 41 -7.92 -6.69 0.44
N LYS A 42 -8.18 -5.44 0.85
CA LYS A 42 -9.48 -5.01 1.35
C LYS A 42 -10.56 -5.11 0.28
N THR A 43 -10.30 -4.60 -0.94
CA THR A 43 -11.27 -4.68 -2.04
C THR A 43 -11.60 -6.13 -2.39
N ILE A 44 -10.58 -7.00 -2.53
CA ILE A 44 -10.80 -8.42 -2.83
C ILE A 44 -11.61 -9.07 -1.70
N THR A 45 -11.26 -8.81 -0.44
CA THR A 45 -12.00 -9.32 0.73
C THR A 45 -13.49 -8.98 0.65
N GLN A 46 -13.81 -7.72 0.36
CA GLN A 46 -15.21 -7.27 0.28
C GLN A 46 -15.97 -7.95 -0.84
N VAL A 47 -15.36 -8.05 -2.04
CA VAL A 47 -16.01 -8.70 -3.19
C VAL A 47 -16.19 -10.20 -2.93
N VAL A 48 -15.16 -10.90 -2.46
CA VAL A 48 -15.23 -12.35 -2.17
C VAL A 48 -16.27 -12.66 -1.10
N ALA A 49 -16.33 -11.86 -0.02
CA ALA A 49 -17.36 -12.00 1.01
C ALA A 49 -18.77 -11.79 0.44
N SER A 50 -18.96 -10.81 -0.45
CA SER A 50 -20.26 -10.56 -1.11
C SER A 50 -20.68 -11.71 -2.04
N CYS A 51 -19.73 -12.49 -2.54
CA CYS A 51 -19.98 -13.71 -3.31
C CYS A 51 -20.28 -14.94 -2.43
N GLY A 52 -20.24 -14.82 -1.10
CA GLY A 52 -20.43 -15.94 -0.17
C GLY A 52 -19.29 -16.96 -0.17
N LEU A 53 -18.09 -16.54 -0.59
CA LEU A 53 -16.90 -17.39 -0.68
C LEU A 53 -16.01 -17.25 0.57
N GLU A 54 -15.16 -18.25 0.81
CA GLU A 54 -14.14 -18.17 1.85
C GLU A 54 -13.15 -17.04 1.52
N VAL A 55 -12.96 -16.13 2.48
CA VAL A 55 -11.98 -15.04 2.37
C VAL A 55 -10.65 -15.49 2.99
N PRO A 56 -9.57 -15.62 2.21
CA PRO A 56 -8.25 -15.88 2.77
C PRO A 56 -7.71 -14.64 3.50
N GLY A 57 -6.91 -14.88 4.55
CA GLY A 57 -6.05 -13.85 5.10
C GLY A 57 -4.89 -13.52 4.15
N PHE A 58 -4.77 -12.26 3.72
CA PHE A 58 -3.67 -11.82 2.88
C PHE A 58 -2.46 -11.37 3.71
N LYS A 59 -1.25 -11.88 3.36
CA LYS A 59 0.01 -11.52 4.02
C LYS A 59 1.13 -11.20 3.03
N SER A 60 2.15 -10.48 3.49
CA SER A 60 3.43 -10.34 2.78
C SER A 60 4.58 -10.16 3.79
N PRO A 61 5.80 -10.66 3.49
CA PRO A 61 6.14 -11.59 2.41
C PRO A 61 5.74 -13.04 2.73
N PRO A 62 5.87 -13.99 1.79
CA PRO A 62 5.83 -15.42 2.09
C PRO A 62 6.95 -15.81 3.07
N ARG A 63 6.72 -16.86 3.87
CA ARG A 63 7.72 -17.29 4.88
C ARG A 63 8.97 -17.92 4.25
N SER A 64 8.80 -18.57 3.09
CA SER A 64 9.89 -19.00 2.22
C SER A 64 10.24 -17.85 1.28
N GLY A 65 11.45 -17.30 1.39
CA GLY A 65 11.85 -16.07 0.69
C GLY A 65 11.90 -16.17 -0.85
N ASP A 66 11.98 -17.38 -1.39
CA ASP A 66 12.28 -17.60 -2.82
C ASP A 66 11.05 -17.83 -3.70
N VAL A 67 9.84 -17.76 -3.13
CA VAL A 67 8.59 -17.99 -3.87
C VAL A 67 7.74 -16.72 -3.95
N ASP A 68 7.00 -16.59 -5.05
CA ASP A 68 6.11 -15.44 -5.28
C ASP A 68 4.85 -15.48 -4.44
N ARG A 69 4.31 -16.68 -4.20
CA ARG A 69 3.06 -16.89 -3.49
C ARG A 69 3.10 -18.19 -2.71
N THR A 70 2.51 -18.18 -1.52
CA THR A 70 2.18 -19.40 -0.78
C THR A 70 0.71 -19.38 -0.39
N VAL A 71 0.10 -20.56 -0.39
CA VAL A 71 -1.25 -20.78 0.13
C VAL A 71 -1.14 -21.78 1.27
N ARG A 72 -1.72 -21.44 2.42
CA ARG A 72 -1.77 -22.31 3.59
C ARG A 72 -3.22 -22.51 3.99
N ARG A 73 -3.66 -23.76 4.03
CA ARG A 73 -4.97 -24.14 4.58
C ARG A 73 -4.84 -24.37 6.08
N LEU A 74 -5.76 -23.84 6.85
CA LEU A 74 -5.89 -23.98 8.29
C LEU A 74 -7.23 -24.66 8.58
N SER A 75 -7.42 -25.14 9.82
CA SER A 75 -8.70 -25.73 10.24
C SER A 75 -9.89 -24.75 10.16
N ARG A 76 -9.63 -23.44 10.19
CA ARG A 76 -10.65 -22.38 10.13
C ARG A 76 -10.32 -21.29 9.10
N GLY A 77 -10.00 -21.71 7.89
CA GLY A 77 -9.80 -20.83 6.74
C GLY A 77 -8.40 -20.95 6.13
N SER A 78 -7.99 -19.94 5.39
CA SER A 78 -6.75 -19.99 4.60
C SER A 78 -5.95 -18.70 4.66
N ILE A 79 -4.66 -18.80 4.35
CA ILE A 79 -3.75 -17.66 4.23
C ILE A 79 -3.12 -17.70 2.84
N VAL A 80 -3.18 -16.56 2.15
CA VAL A 80 -2.45 -16.30 0.92
C VAL A 80 -1.37 -15.29 1.23
N ALA A 81 -0.10 -15.69 1.15
CA ALA A 81 1.03 -14.78 1.31
C ALA A 81 1.71 -14.53 -0.04
N VAL A 82 1.97 -13.26 -0.37
CA VAL A 82 2.53 -12.84 -1.67
C VAL A 82 3.77 -11.97 -1.51
N ARG A 83 4.70 -12.09 -2.45
CA ARG A 83 5.88 -11.22 -2.56
C ARG A 83 5.49 -9.92 -3.27
N ILE A 84 5.68 -8.79 -2.59
CA ILE A 84 5.30 -7.45 -3.09
C ILE A 84 6.48 -6.57 -3.49
N LYS A 85 7.71 -6.99 -3.16
CA LYS A 85 8.95 -6.28 -3.50
C LYS A 85 9.51 -6.83 -4.81
N ASP A 86 10.15 -5.96 -5.59
CA ASP A 86 10.86 -6.30 -6.83
C ASP A 86 9.99 -7.03 -7.86
N ARG A 87 8.67 -6.74 -7.85
CA ARG A 87 7.69 -7.33 -8.75
C ARG A 87 6.72 -6.29 -9.30
N PRO A 88 6.25 -6.46 -10.54
CA PRO A 88 5.11 -5.71 -11.06
C PRO A 88 3.91 -5.87 -10.14
N PHE A 89 3.24 -4.78 -9.80
CA PHE A 89 2.13 -4.82 -8.85
C PHE A 89 0.93 -5.62 -9.41
N GLU A 90 0.79 -5.64 -10.72
CA GLU A 90 -0.18 -6.44 -11.46
C GLU A 90 0.01 -7.94 -11.22
N ALA A 91 1.27 -8.41 -11.09
CA ALA A 91 1.56 -9.80 -10.74
C ALA A 91 1.16 -10.09 -9.29
N VAL A 92 1.32 -9.12 -8.38
CA VAL A 92 0.83 -9.24 -7.00
C VAL A 92 -0.70 -9.38 -6.97
N ILE A 93 -1.42 -8.57 -7.75
CA ILE A 93 -2.88 -8.66 -7.86
C ILE A 93 -3.29 -10.04 -8.38
N ALA A 94 -2.65 -10.51 -9.47
CA ALA A 94 -2.93 -11.82 -10.04
C ALA A 94 -2.71 -12.94 -8.99
N ASP A 95 -1.62 -12.87 -8.24
CA ASP A 95 -1.31 -13.84 -7.19
C ASP A 95 -2.33 -13.85 -6.05
N MET A 96 -2.83 -12.68 -5.64
CA MET A 96 -3.88 -12.59 -4.64
C MET A 96 -5.19 -13.22 -5.13
N ILE A 97 -5.57 -12.96 -6.39
CA ILE A 97 -6.78 -13.49 -7.02
C ILE A 97 -6.70 -15.00 -7.18
N ASP A 98 -5.60 -15.52 -7.71
CA ASP A 98 -5.41 -16.96 -7.84
C ASP A 98 -5.36 -17.66 -6.48
N GLY A 99 -4.84 -16.99 -5.45
CA GLY A 99 -4.94 -17.46 -4.07
C GLY A 99 -6.39 -17.70 -3.64
N VAL A 100 -7.30 -16.76 -3.92
CA VAL A 100 -8.75 -16.92 -3.62
C VAL A 100 -9.33 -18.11 -4.38
N VAL A 101 -9.02 -18.24 -5.66
CA VAL A 101 -9.51 -19.36 -6.50
C VAL A 101 -9.05 -20.69 -5.92
N LEU A 102 -7.78 -20.80 -5.53
CA LEU A 102 -7.21 -21.99 -4.93
C LEU A 102 -7.83 -22.32 -3.57
N CYS A 103 -8.11 -21.33 -2.73
CA CYS A 103 -8.73 -21.57 -1.42
C CYS A 103 -10.18 -22.05 -1.51
N ASN A 104 -10.88 -21.70 -2.59
CA ASN A 104 -12.30 -22.01 -2.79
C ASN A 104 -12.55 -23.17 -3.77
N ASP A 105 -11.50 -23.90 -4.18
CA ASP A 105 -11.58 -25.11 -5.01
C ASP A 105 -12.49 -24.96 -6.25
N MET A 106 -12.40 -23.82 -6.92
CA MET A 106 -13.33 -23.47 -7.99
C MET A 106 -13.09 -24.26 -9.27
N SER A 107 -14.17 -24.63 -9.97
CA SER A 107 -14.08 -25.14 -11.35
C SER A 107 -13.56 -24.08 -12.30
N THR A 108 -12.94 -24.50 -13.41
CA THR A 108 -12.31 -23.62 -14.41
C THR A 108 -13.22 -22.48 -14.87
N GLU A 109 -14.49 -22.77 -15.17
CA GLU A 109 -15.45 -21.77 -15.65
C GLU A 109 -15.78 -20.72 -14.58
N LYS A 110 -16.08 -21.17 -13.35
CA LYS A 110 -16.40 -20.27 -12.24
C LYS A 110 -15.18 -19.44 -11.84
N ALA A 111 -13.99 -20.05 -11.88
CA ALA A 111 -12.73 -19.39 -11.62
C ALA A 111 -12.45 -18.27 -12.63
N GLY A 112 -12.71 -18.50 -13.92
CA GLY A 112 -12.56 -17.45 -14.95
C GLY A 112 -13.46 -16.23 -14.69
N LYS A 113 -14.73 -16.46 -14.35
CA LYS A 113 -15.67 -15.38 -13.99
C LYS A 113 -15.21 -14.61 -12.75
N LEU A 114 -14.77 -15.32 -11.70
CA LEU A 114 -14.28 -14.68 -10.48
C LEU A 114 -13.00 -13.88 -10.72
N ARG A 115 -12.06 -14.39 -11.53
CA ARG A 115 -10.83 -13.65 -11.90
C ARG A 115 -11.16 -12.33 -12.57
N ASN A 116 -12.06 -12.33 -13.56
CA ASN A 116 -12.46 -11.12 -14.26
C ASN A 116 -13.11 -10.10 -13.32
N LEU A 117 -13.96 -10.57 -12.40
CA LEU A 117 -14.62 -9.73 -11.40
C LEU A 117 -13.60 -9.08 -10.45
N LEU A 118 -12.73 -9.89 -9.85
CA LEU A 118 -11.75 -9.41 -8.88
C LEU A 118 -10.69 -8.51 -9.52
N TRP A 119 -10.26 -8.82 -10.75
CA TRP A 119 -9.31 -8.00 -11.50
C TRP A 119 -9.88 -6.61 -11.77
N SER A 120 -11.13 -6.55 -12.25
CA SER A 120 -11.85 -5.29 -12.49
C SER A 120 -11.97 -4.45 -11.22
N ALA A 121 -12.32 -5.08 -10.10
CA ALA A 121 -12.44 -4.39 -8.81
C ALA A 121 -11.09 -3.86 -8.29
N ALA A 122 -10.04 -4.69 -8.35
CA ALA A 122 -8.70 -4.35 -7.84
C ALA A 122 -8.08 -3.18 -8.64
N THR A 123 -8.17 -3.21 -9.96
CA THR A 123 -7.62 -2.15 -10.84
C THR A 123 -8.43 -0.85 -10.78
N GLN A 124 -9.75 -0.91 -10.55
CA GLN A 124 -10.56 0.28 -10.37
C GLN A 124 -10.30 1.00 -9.04
N THR A 125 -9.96 0.24 -7.99
CA THR A 125 -9.62 0.82 -6.66
C THR A 125 -8.35 1.67 -6.73
N GLY A 126 -7.41 1.34 -7.62
CA GLY A 126 -6.23 2.17 -7.90
C GLY A 126 -6.57 3.50 -8.59
N ARG A 127 -7.64 3.56 -9.39
CA ARG A 127 -8.06 4.76 -10.14
C ARG A 127 -8.98 5.71 -9.37
N GLN A 128 -9.64 5.25 -8.31
CA GLN A 128 -10.73 5.99 -7.64
C GLN A 128 -10.39 6.51 -6.24
N GLN A 129 -9.14 6.88 -5.96
CA GLN A 129 -8.81 7.65 -4.77
C GLN A 129 -9.22 9.13 -4.93
N LYS A 130 -10.52 9.41 -5.09
CA LYS A 130 -11.07 10.72 -4.71
C LYS A 130 -11.33 10.64 -3.20
N PRO A 131 -10.70 11.48 -2.37
CA PRO A 131 -10.80 11.34 -0.92
C PRO A 131 -12.24 11.64 -0.48
N ILE A 132 -12.99 10.61 -0.11
CA ILE A 132 -14.16 10.81 0.74
C ILE A 132 -13.61 11.09 2.14
N SER A 133 -13.37 12.38 2.38
CA SER A 133 -13.04 12.94 3.68
C SER A 133 -14.14 12.57 4.69
N ARG A 134 -13.89 11.52 5.48
CA ARG A 134 -14.48 11.33 6.81
C ARG A 134 -13.41 10.85 7.78
N VAL A 135 -12.34 11.61 7.91
CA VAL A 135 -11.47 11.51 9.09
C VAL A 135 -12.01 12.50 10.11
N LYS A 136 -12.63 12.00 11.19
CA LYS A 136 -12.81 12.81 12.40
C LYS A 136 -11.40 13.10 12.92
N ARG A 137 -10.92 14.33 12.74
CA ARG A 137 -9.65 14.76 13.32
C ARG A 137 -9.79 14.68 14.84
N THR A 138 -9.09 13.75 15.47
CA THR A 138 -8.91 13.76 16.92
C THR A 138 -8.06 14.99 17.24
N VAL A 139 -8.68 16.01 17.82
CA VAL A 139 -7.96 17.19 18.32
C VAL A 139 -7.43 16.86 19.71
N LEU A 140 -6.12 16.99 19.90
CA LEU A 140 -5.51 17.01 21.23
C LEU A 140 -5.75 18.41 21.83
N VAL A 141 -6.68 18.53 22.77
CA VAL A 141 -6.91 19.78 23.49
C VAL A 141 -5.98 19.82 24.70
N HIS A 142 -4.94 20.66 24.62
CA HIS A 142 -4.09 20.93 25.78
C HIS A 142 -4.82 21.92 26.69
N HIS A 143 -5.23 21.45 27.87
CA HIS A 143 -5.76 22.34 28.91
C HIS A 143 -4.57 22.88 29.70
N PRO A 144 -4.30 24.19 29.71
CA PRO A 144 -3.27 24.74 30.57
C PRO A 144 -3.71 24.58 32.03
N THR A 145 -2.93 23.86 32.83
CA THR A 145 -3.10 23.82 34.27
C THR A 145 -2.64 25.15 34.86
N VAL A 146 -3.59 25.86 35.48
CA VAL A 146 -3.32 27.03 36.32
C VAL A 146 -2.39 26.62 37.45
N GLY A 147 -1.30 27.36 37.61
CA GLY A 147 -0.46 27.33 38.80
C GLY A 147 1.01 27.12 38.48
N ASP A 148 1.72 28.21 38.24
CA ASP A 148 3.08 28.39 38.76
C ASP A 148 3.29 29.89 38.96
N ASN A 149 2.90 30.33 40.15
CA ASN A 149 3.37 31.59 40.72
C ASN A 149 4.87 31.39 40.99
N ILE A 150 5.73 32.02 40.19
CA ILE A 150 7.12 32.22 40.59
C ILE A 150 7.37 33.72 40.65
N GLU A 151 7.48 34.19 41.89
CA GLU A 151 8.01 35.48 42.28
C GLU A 151 9.35 35.74 41.58
N ALA A 152 9.50 36.94 41.03
CA ALA A 152 10.80 37.52 40.74
C ALA A 152 10.84 38.91 41.37
N ALA A 153 11.65 38.97 42.43
CA ALA A 153 12.30 40.09 43.12
C ALA A 153 11.91 41.53 42.77
#